data_AF-A0A6B0ZJQ5-F1
#
_entry.id   AF-A0A6B0ZJQ5-F1
#
_cell.length_a   1.000
_cell.length_b   1.000
_cell.length_c   1.000
_cell.angle_alpha   90.00
_cell.angle_beta   90.00
_cell.angle_gamma   90.00
#
_symmetry.space_group_name_H-M   'P 1'
#
loop_
_entity.id
_entity.type
_entity.pdbx_description
1 polymer ?
#
loop_
_entity_poly.entity_id
_entity_poly.type
_entity_poly.pdbx_seq_one_letter_code
_entity_poly.pdbx_strand_id
1 'polypeptide(L)'
;MPEEHHDHDHGDHANPLLEDLPEGSFAFHYTLQAKPGRAQDFIDAFEAWDHSDENIVHTTPGIVHEGVLYQSEDDPERFYLIGTWNNRENHRNVVARLIKMRPAWMDMLTADIVPEYCAIIG
;
A
#
# COMPACT_ATOMS: atom_id res chain seq x y z
N MET A 1 -29.46 5.07 -45.79
CA MET A 1 -29.49 5.41 -44.35
C MET A 1 -28.04 5.37 -43.90
N PRO A 2 -27.39 6.51 -43.59
CA PRO A 2 -26.05 6.48 -43.05
C PRO A 2 -26.13 6.06 -41.58
N GLU A 3 -25.26 5.14 -41.17
CA GLU A 3 -25.07 4.76 -39.77
C GLU A 3 -24.48 5.96 -39.02
N GLU A 4 -25.18 6.42 -37.99
CA GLU A 4 -24.66 7.44 -37.07
C GLU A 4 -23.48 6.85 -36.32
N HIS A 5 -22.27 7.28 -36.71
CA HIS A 5 -21.08 7.13 -35.88
C HIS A 5 -21.34 7.89 -34.58
N HIS A 6 -21.60 7.14 -33.51
CA HIS A 6 -21.52 7.65 -32.15
C HIS A 6 -20.03 7.92 -31.88
N ASP A 7 -19.60 9.16 -32.10
CA ASP A 7 -18.39 9.69 -31.49
C ASP A 7 -18.56 9.51 -29.98
N HIS A 8 -17.86 8.52 -29.42
CA HIS A 8 -17.68 8.46 -27.97
C HIS A 8 -16.79 9.65 -27.62
N ASP A 9 -17.41 10.67 -27.04
CA ASP A 9 -16.71 11.72 -26.32
C ASP A 9 -15.77 11.03 -25.31
N HIS A 10 -14.47 11.02 -25.60
CA HIS A 10 -13.42 10.67 -24.66
C HIS A 10 -13.31 11.80 -23.63
N GLY A 11 -14.40 12.05 -22.91
CA GLY A 11 -14.43 12.98 -21.80
C GLY A 11 -13.36 12.56 -20.81
N ASP A 12 -12.41 13.47 -20.59
CA ASP A 12 -11.34 13.45 -19.60
C ASP A 12 -11.39 12.25 -18.64
N HIS A 13 -10.82 11.12 -19.05
CA HIS A 13 -10.71 9.92 -18.22
C HIS A 13 -9.53 10.09 -17.25
N ALA A 14 -9.47 11.25 -16.56
CA ALA A 14 -8.52 11.47 -15.49
C ALA A 14 -8.76 10.40 -14.42
N ASN A 15 -7.70 9.70 -14.03
CA ASN A 15 -7.81 8.74 -12.94
C ASN A 15 -8.01 9.54 -11.64
N PRO A 16 -9.14 9.39 -10.94
CA PRO A 16 -9.42 10.18 -9.73
C PRO A 16 -8.40 9.92 -8.61
N LEU A 17 -7.65 8.82 -8.66
CA LEU A 17 -6.55 8.54 -7.73
C LEU A 17 -5.30 9.40 -7.98
N LEU A 18 -5.24 10.05 -9.14
CA LEU A 18 -4.13 10.92 -9.56
C LEU A 18 -4.49 12.41 -9.45
N GLU A 19 -5.76 12.73 -9.24
CA GLU A 19 -6.22 14.10 -9.03
C GLU A 19 -5.69 14.66 -7.71
N ASP A 20 -5.28 15.93 -7.72
CA ASP A 20 -4.87 16.70 -6.54
C ASP A 20 -3.77 16.07 -5.66
N LEU A 21 -2.93 15.19 -6.23
CA LEU A 21 -1.77 14.64 -5.51
C LEU A 21 -0.80 15.77 -5.12
N PRO A 22 -0.41 15.87 -3.84
CA PRO A 22 0.58 16.84 -3.41
C PRO A 22 1.89 16.68 -4.18
N GLU A 23 2.60 17.79 -4.42
CA GLU A 23 3.93 17.74 -5.03
C GLU A 23 4.86 16.81 -4.24
N GLY A 24 5.61 15.97 -4.95
CA GLY A 24 6.50 14.98 -4.34
C GLY A 24 5.80 13.69 -3.89
N SER A 25 4.52 13.51 -4.25
CA SER A 25 3.81 12.25 -4.02
C SER A 25 4.49 11.08 -4.74
N PHE A 26 4.60 9.97 -4.03
CA PHE A 26 5.13 8.70 -4.50
C PHE A 26 4.31 7.56 -3.92
N ALA A 27 4.27 6.44 -4.64
CA ALA A 27 3.72 5.20 -4.11
C ALA A 27 4.85 4.39 -3.46
N PHE A 28 4.57 3.68 -2.38
CA PHE A 28 5.42 2.59 -1.93
C PHE A 28 4.72 1.25 -2.20
N HIS A 29 5.51 0.21 -2.42
CA HIS A 29 5.02 -1.16 -2.54
C HIS A 29 5.80 -2.07 -1.61
N TYR A 30 5.07 -2.92 -0.88
CA TYR A 30 5.63 -4.08 -0.20
C TYR A 30 5.14 -5.34 -0.87
N THR A 31 6.06 -6.28 -1.11
CA THR A 31 5.73 -7.69 -1.28
C THR A 31 5.99 -8.40 0.04
N LEU A 32 4.95 -9.01 0.59
CA LEU A 32 4.97 -9.68 1.88
C LEU A 32 4.71 -11.17 1.66
N GLN A 33 5.61 -12.02 2.13
CA GLN A 33 5.44 -13.46 2.05
C GLN A 33 5.27 -14.02 3.46
N ALA A 34 4.07 -14.47 3.78
CA ALA A 34 3.78 -15.19 5.01
C ALA A 34 4.51 -16.54 5.01
N LYS A 35 4.81 -17.03 6.21
CA LYS A 35 5.35 -18.38 6.43
C LYS A 35 4.30 -19.43 6.05
N PRO A 36 4.74 -20.65 5.68
CA PRO A 36 3.84 -21.75 5.35
C PRO A 36 2.72 -21.96 6.37
N GLY A 37 1.46 -21.89 5.92
CA GLY A 37 0.25 -22.07 6.73
C GLY A 37 -0.06 -20.94 7.71
N ARG A 38 0.59 -19.77 7.60
CA ARG A 38 0.40 -18.62 8.52
C ARG A 38 -0.38 -17.46 7.91
N ALA A 39 -1.00 -17.64 6.75
CA ALA A 39 -1.71 -16.57 6.04
C ALA A 39 -2.84 -15.96 6.88
N GLN A 40 -3.70 -16.78 7.50
CA GLN A 40 -4.78 -16.26 8.34
C GLN A 40 -4.26 -15.57 9.60
N ASP A 41 -3.27 -16.16 10.27
CA ASP A 41 -2.63 -15.55 11.44
C ASP A 41 -1.97 -14.20 11.11
N PHE A 42 -1.42 -14.06 9.89
CA PHE A 42 -0.89 -12.80 9.39
C PHE A 42 -2.01 -11.77 9.21
N ILE A 43 -3.13 -12.14 8.56
CA ILE A 43 -4.29 -11.25 8.36
C ILE A 43 -4.82 -10.75 9.72
N ASP A 44 -5.11 -11.67 10.63
CA ASP A 44 -5.69 -11.34 11.94
C ASP A 44 -4.76 -10.42 12.75
N ALA A 45 -3.45 -10.71 12.75
CA ALA A 45 -2.47 -9.90 13.46
C ALA A 45 -2.22 -8.54 12.78
N PHE A 46 -2.28 -8.48 11.46
CA PHE A 46 -2.13 -7.23 10.71
C PHE A 46 -3.34 -6.33 10.96
N GLU A 47 -4.56 -6.82 10.75
CA GLU A 47 -5.80 -6.04 10.95
C GLU A 47 -5.93 -5.55 12.40
N ALA A 48 -5.59 -6.38 13.38
CA ALA A 48 -5.61 -5.97 14.79
C ALA A 48 -4.62 -4.82 15.07
N TRP A 49 -3.42 -4.86 14.48
CA TRP A 49 -2.43 -3.79 14.63
C TRP A 49 -2.80 -2.54 13.83
N ASP A 50 -3.27 -2.71 12.60
CA ASP A 50 -3.58 -1.62 11.68
C ASP A 50 -4.71 -0.71 12.20
N HIS A 51 -5.71 -1.33 12.83
CA HIS A 51 -6.81 -0.64 13.51
C HIS A 51 -6.50 -0.20 14.96
N SER A 52 -5.28 -0.43 15.44
CA SER A 52 -4.88 -0.01 16.80
C SER A 52 -4.26 1.38 16.83
N ASP A 53 -4.28 2.01 18.00
CA ASP A 53 -3.56 3.27 18.25
C ASP A 53 -2.03 3.08 18.27
N GLU A 54 -1.53 1.84 18.22
CA GLU A 54 -0.09 1.54 18.17
C GLU A 54 0.50 1.65 16.76
N ASN A 55 -0.34 1.80 15.73
CA ASN A 55 0.11 1.95 14.36
C ASN A 55 0.73 3.34 14.14
N ILE A 56 2.04 3.41 14.33
CA ILE A 56 2.82 4.63 14.14
C ILE A 56 2.83 5.14 12.68
N VAL A 57 2.42 4.31 11.71
CA VAL A 57 2.32 4.69 10.31
C VAL A 57 1.20 5.71 10.15
N HIS A 58 0.00 5.42 10.67
CA HIS A 58 -1.19 6.29 10.59
C HIS A 58 -1.03 7.65 11.29
N THR A 59 -0.11 7.74 12.26
CA THR A 59 0.16 8.99 13.00
C THR A 59 1.34 9.79 12.44
N THR A 60 2.09 9.23 11.48
CA THR A 60 3.25 9.91 10.90
C THR A 60 2.83 10.86 9.77
N PRO A 61 3.27 12.13 9.79
CA PRO A 61 2.96 13.06 8.72
C PRO A 61 3.51 12.62 7.36
N GLY A 62 2.69 12.78 6.33
CA GLY A 62 3.09 12.57 4.93
C GLY A 62 2.34 11.46 4.22
N ILE A 63 1.39 10.79 4.88
CA ILE A 63 0.38 9.97 4.21
C ILE A 63 -0.48 10.88 3.32
N VAL A 64 -0.65 10.47 2.06
CA VAL A 64 -1.60 11.06 1.12
C VAL A 64 -2.82 10.14 1.00
N HIS A 65 -2.57 8.86 0.77
CA HIS A 65 -3.59 7.81 0.77
C HIS A 65 -3.13 6.66 1.66
N GLU A 66 -4.06 6.17 2.49
CA GLU A 66 -3.83 5.00 3.35
C GLU A 66 -3.47 3.76 2.53
N GLY A 67 -2.80 2.83 3.20
CA GLY A 67 -2.33 1.61 2.55
C GLY A 67 -3.49 0.65 2.26
N VAL A 68 -3.42 -0.04 1.12
CA VAL A 68 -4.31 -1.15 0.80
C VAL A 68 -3.51 -2.44 0.83
N LEU A 69 -3.84 -3.33 1.76
CA LEU A 69 -3.33 -4.69 1.82
C LEU A 69 -4.23 -5.59 0.97
N TYR A 70 -3.63 -6.40 0.10
CA TYR A 70 -4.35 -7.37 -0.72
C TYR A 70 -3.56 -8.67 -0.86
N GLN A 71 -4.28 -9.77 -1.01
CA GLN A 71 -3.72 -11.11 -1.13
C GLN A 71 -3.65 -11.53 -2.60
N SER A 72 -2.63 -12.30 -2.96
CA SER A 72 -2.53 -12.91 -4.30
C SER A 72 -3.55 -14.03 -4.45
N GLU A 73 -4.26 -14.06 -5.59
CA GLU A 73 -5.15 -15.19 -5.93
C GLU A 73 -4.38 -16.46 -6.34
N ASP A 74 -3.11 -16.31 -6.74
CA ASP A 74 -2.25 -17.41 -7.19
C ASP A 74 -1.39 -18.02 -6.07
N ASP A 75 -1.20 -17.29 -4.97
CA ASP A 75 -0.38 -17.70 -3.83
C ASP A 75 -1.06 -17.23 -2.52
N PRO A 76 -1.69 -18.13 -1.75
CA PRO A 76 -2.41 -17.74 -0.54
C PRO A 76 -1.49 -17.20 0.57
N GLU A 77 -0.18 -17.35 0.46
CA GLU A 77 0.78 -16.83 1.43
C GLU A 77 1.41 -15.51 0.99
N ARG A 78 1.08 -15.01 -0.21
CA ARG A 78 1.62 -13.78 -0.75
C ARG A 78 0.62 -12.64 -0.63
N PHE A 79 1.10 -11.55 -0.06
CA PHE A 79 0.37 -10.31 0.10
C PHE A 79 1.15 -9.15 -0.49
N TYR A 80 0.43 -8.10 -0.82
CA TYR A 80 0.97 -6.86 -1.30
C TYR A 80 0.35 -5.72 -0.51
N LEU A 81 1.15 -4.71 -0.20
CA LEU A 81 0.66 -3.49 0.45
C LEU A 81 1.17 -2.30 -0.36
N ILE A 82 0.23 -1.49 -0.85
CA ILE A 82 0.51 -0.25 -1.59
C ILE A 82 -0.07 0.93 -0.83
N GLY A 83 0.66 2.04 -0.76
CA GLY A 83 0.15 3.30 -0.20
C GLY A 83 0.82 4.50 -0.83
N THR A 84 0.25 5.69 -0.63
CA THR A 84 0.76 6.94 -1.23
C THR A 84 1.21 7.92 -0.17
N TRP A 85 2.41 8.47 -0.34
CA TRP A 85 3.05 9.40 0.58
C TRP A 85 3.65 10.57 -0.18
N ASN A 86 3.82 11.73 0.48
CA ASN A 86 4.47 12.91 -0.11
C ASN A 86 5.80 13.28 0.58
N ASN A 87 6.21 12.53 1.60
CA ASN A 87 7.49 12.72 2.27
C ASN A 87 8.26 11.40 2.42
N ARG A 88 9.26 11.22 1.56
CA ARG A 88 10.03 9.97 1.48
C ARG A 88 10.91 9.74 2.70
N GLU A 89 11.46 10.81 3.29
CA GLU A 89 12.29 10.69 4.49
C GLU A 89 11.46 10.24 5.69
N ASN A 90 10.28 10.83 5.89
CA ASN A 90 9.34 10.40 6.93
C ASN A 90 8.93 8.94 6.75
N HIS A 91 8.60 8.52 5.52
CA HIS A 91 8.27 7.12 5.24
C HIS A 91 9.43 6.18 5.59
N ARG A 92 10.67 6.50 5.16
CA ARG A 92 11.85 5.69 5.50
C ARG A 92 12.07 5.60 7.01
N ASN A 93 11.90 6.71 7.72
CA ASN A 93 12.10 6.77 9.16
C ASN A 93 11.04 5.99 9.93
N VAL A 94 9.76 6.07 9.53
CA VAL A 94 8.70 5.29 10.17
C VAL A 94 8.85 3.79 9.90
N VAL A 95 9.26 3.39 8.69
CA VAL A 95 9.55 1.98 8.36
C VAL A 95 10.69 1.43 9.22
N ALA A 96 11.79 2.19 9.36
CA ALA A 96 12.90 1.79 10.20
C ALA A 96 12.50 1.64 11.69
N ARG A 97 11.54 2.46 12.17
CA ARG A 97 10.98 2.34 13.51
C ARG A 97 10.04 1.13 13.63
N LEU A 98 9.20 0.90 12.64
CA LEU A 98 8.28 -0.23 12.56
C LEU A 98 9.04 -1.56 12.64
N ILE A 99 10.10 -1.72 11.85
CA ILE A 99 10.98 -2.90 11.88
C ILE A 99 11.58 -3.14 13.28
N LYS A 100 11.94 -2.07 14.00
CA LYS A 100 12.46 -2.17 15.38
C LYS A 100 11.38 -2.50 16.40
N MET A 101 10.18 -1.94 16.25
CA MET A 101 9.03 -2.23 17.11
C MET A 101 8.57 -3.69 16.93
N ARG A 102 8.69 -4.21 15.71
CA ARG A 102 8.37 -5.59 15.34
C ARG A 102 6.99 -6.05 15.81
N PRO A 103 5.90 -5.45 15.29
CA PRO A 103 4.54 -5.93 15.60
C PRO A 103 4.37 -7.41 15.25
N ALA A 104 3.42 -8.08 15.92
CA ALA A 104 3.26 -9.53 15.85
C ALA A 104 3.11 -10.08 14.42
N TRP A 105 2.47 -9.34 13.51
CA TRP A 105 2.31 -9.75 12.11
C TRP A 105 3.66 -9.91 11.39
N MET A 106 4.71 -9.17 11.76
CA MET A 106 6.03 -9.29 11.15
C MET A 106 6.67 -10.66 11.42
N ASP A 107 6.34 -11.29 12.56
CA ASP A 107 6.82 -12.63 12.87
C ASP A 107 6.13 -13.72 12.04
N MET A 108 5.04 -13.39 11.34
CA MET A 108 4.39 -14.28 10.39
C MET A 108 5.05 -14.25 9.02
N LEU A 109 5.93 -13.29 8.75
CA LEU A 109 6.61 -13.14 7.46
C LEU A 109 7.91 -13.93 7.40
N THR A 110 8.30 -14.31 6.19
CA THR A 110 9.57 -14.99 5.90
C THR A 110 10.77 -14.05 5.93
N ALA A 111 10.54 -12.74 5.79
CA ALA A 111 11.55 -11.68 5.83
C ALA A 111 10.94 -10.38 6.38
N ASP A 112 11.81 -9.44 6.80
CA ASP A 112 11.38 -8.09 7.15
C ASP A 112 10.91 -7.33 5.90
N ILE A 113 10.07 -6.31 6.10
CA ILE A 113 9.55 -5.47 5.01
C ILE A 113 10.66 -4.64 4.36
N VAL A 114 10.60 -4.50 3.03
CA VAL A 114 11.48 -3.62 2.26
C VAL A 114 10.62 -2.79 1.31
N PRO A 115 10.52 -1.46 1.51
CA PRO A 115 9.72 -0.62 0.62
C PRO A 115 10.41 -0.46 -0.73
N GLU A 116 9.71 -0.81 -1.80
CA GLU A 116 9.98 -0.27 -3.12
C GLU A 116 9.32 1.11 -3.23
N TYR A 117 10.03 2.11 -3.74
CA TYR A 117 9.53 3.47 -3.90
C TYR A 117 9.33 3.76 -5.38
N CYS A 118 8.09 4.02 -5.76
CA CYS A 118 7.66 4.16 -7.14
C CYS A 118 7.24 5.60 -7.43
N ALA A 119 7.70 6.14 -8.55
CA ALA A 119 7.13 7.37 -9.08
C ALA A 119 5.69 7.10 -9.55
N ILE A 120 4.78 8.01 -9.21
CA ILE A 120 3.42 7.98 -9.76
C ILE A 120 3.47 8.60 -11.15
N ILE A 121 3.02 7.84 -12.15
CA ILE A 121 2.96 8.28 -13.55
C ILE A 121 1.49 8.43 -13.91
N GLY A 122 1.11 9.59 -14.42
CA GLY A 122 -0.25 10.00 -14.76
C GLY A 122 -0.22 11.14 -15.74
#